data_AF-A0A438F5A8-F1
#
_entry.id   AF-A0A438F5A8-F1
#
_cell.length_a   1.000
_cell.length_b   1.000
_cell.length_c   1.000
_cell.angle_alpha   90.00
_cell.angle_beta   90.00
_cell.angle_gamma   90.00
#
_symmetry.space_group_name_H-M   'P 1'
#
loop_
_entity.id
_entity.type
_entity.pdbx_description
1 polymer ?
#
loop_
_entity_poly.entity_id
_entity_poly.type
_entity_poly.pdbx_seq_one_letter_code
_entity_poly.pdbx_strand_id
1 'polypeptide(L)'
;MFLSQRKYVLDLLKETGKIEAKPCTTPMVPNVQLMPDDGDPSTTLKGSKFDRRSTTGYCVFFGGNLVAWKSKKQSVVSRSSAESEYRAMAQATCEIIWIHQLLCEVGMKCTMPAKLWCDNQAALHIVANPVYHERTKHIEVDCHFIREKIEENLVFTGYVKTGEQLGDIFTKALNGTRVEYFCNKLGMINIYAPA
;
A
#
# COMPACT_ATOMS: atom_id res chain seq x y z
N MET A 1 -3.47 -3.56 -25.64
CA MET A 1 -3.85 -4.71 -24.81
C MET A 1 -4.83 -4.23 -23.75
N PHE A 2 -6.12 -4.56 -23.87
CA PHE A 2 -7.13 -4.21 -22.86
C PHE A 2 -7.31 -5.41 -21.93
N LEU A 3 -6.75 -5.34 -20.73
CA LEU A 3 -7.02 -6.32 -19.68
C LEU A 3 -8.28 -5.88 -18.93
N SER A 4 -9.38 -6.64 -19.07
CA SER A 4 -10.54 -6.46 -18.20
C SER A 4 -10.29 -7.23 -16.90
N GLN A 5 -9.96 -6.52 -15.82
CA GLN A 5 -9.74 -7.12 -14.49
C GLN A 5 -10.95 -7.96 -14.05
N ARG A 6 -12.18 -7.50 -14.34
CA ARG A 6 -13.42 -8.24 -14.05
C ARG A 6 -13.45 -9.60 -14.76
N LYS A 7 -13.14 -9.62 -16.07
CA LYS A 7 -13.16 -10.87 -16.85
C LYS A 7 -12.12 -11.86 -16.33
N TYR A 8 -10.90 -11.39 -16.09
CA TYR A 8 -9.82 -12.21 -15.55
C TYR A 8 -10.20 -12.83 -14.19
N VAL A 9 -10.79 -12.05 -13.29
CA VAL A 9 -11.23 -12.54 -11.97
C VAL A 9 -12.35 -13.57 -12.11
N LEU A 10 -13.34 -13.36 -12.99
CA LEU A 10 -14.42 -14.32 -13.22
C LEU A 10 -13.90 -15.64 -13.80
N ASP A 11 -12.97 -15.58 -14.77
CA ASP A 11 -12.35 -16.76 -15.36
C ASP A 11 -11.54 -17.55 -14.32
N LEU A 12 -10.77 -16.86 -13.46
CA LEU A 12 -10.04 -17.48 -12.35
C LEU A 12 -10.98 -18.12 -11.31
N LEU A 13 -12.09 -17.45 -10.96
CA LEU A 13 -13.09 -18.00 -10.03
C LEU A 13 -13.79 -19.23 -10.62
N LYS A 14 -14.00 -19.25 -11.93
CA LYS A 14 -14.55 -20.40 -12.65
C LYS A 14 -13.59 -21.59 -12.63
N GLU A 15 -12.31 -21.35 -12.91
CA GLU A 15 -11.26 -22.37 -12.90
C GLU A 15 -11.03 -22.94 -11.50
N THR A 16 -11.11 -22.09 -10.47
CA THR A 16 -10.93 -22.51 -9.07
C THR A 16 -12.21 -23.02 -8.40
N GLY A 17 -13.35 -23.05 -9.10
CA GLY A 17 -14.65 -23.48 -8.56
C GLY A 17 -15.22 -22.56 -7.46
N LYS A 18 -14.77 -21.30 -7.39
CA LYS A 18 -15.11 -20.33 -6.33
C LYS A 18 -16.10 -19.24 -6.77
N ILE A 19 -16.82 -19.45 -7.87
CA ILE A 19 -17.80 -18.47 -8.37
C ILE A 19 -18.83 -18.10 -7.30
N GLU A 20 -19.26 -19.04 -6.46
CA GLU A 20 -20.29 -18.78 -5.43
C GLU A 20 -19.72 -18.33 -4.08
N ALA A 21 -18.40 -18.11 -3.98
CA ALA A 21 -17.79 -17.68 -2.72
C ALA A 21 -18.34 -16.30 -2.31
N LYS A 22 -18.75 -16.14 -1.05
CA LYS A 22 -19.23 -14.85 -0.56
C LYS A 22 -18.07 -13.83 -0.57
N PRO A 23 -18.25 -12.62 -1.11
CA PRO A 23 -17.24 -11.58 -1.04
C PRO A 23 -16.94 -11.27 0.43
N CYS A 24 -15.65 -11.22 0.77
CA CYS A 24 -15.22 -10.70 2.06
C CYS A 24 -15.44 -9.19 2.08
N THR A 25 -16.14 -8.69 3.10
CA THR A 25 -16.45 -7.26 3.26
C THR A 25 -15.22 -6.38 3.49
N THR A 26 -14.09 -6.98 3.87
CA THR A 26 -12.82 -6.29 4.04
C THR A 26 -11.76 -6.91 3.12
N PRO A 27 -11.01 -6.10 2.35
CA PRO A 27 -9.89 -6.61 1.57
C PRO A 27 -8.74 -6.95 2.52
N MET A 28 -8.78 -8.13 3.13
CA MET A 28 -7.69 -8.64 3.95
C MET A 28 -6.89 -9.67 3.14
N VAL A 29 -5.57 -9.60 3.22
CA VAL A 29 -4.65 -10.50 2.50
C VAL A 29 -4.86 -11.94 2.99
N PRO A 30 -5.13 -12.92 2.11
CA PRO A 30 -5.11 -14.32 2.51
C PRO A 30 -3.65 -14.71 2.80
N ASN A 31 -3.39 -15.30 3.97
CA ASN A 31 -2.08 -15.66 4.57
C ASN A 31 -1.62 -14.81 5.77
N VAL A 32 -2.51 -14.05 6.41
CA VAL A 32 -2.28 -13.73 7.83
C VAL A 32 -2.47 -15.03 8.61
N GLN A 33 -1.38 -15.60 9.13
CA GLN A 33 -1.48 -16.61 10.18
C GLN A 33 -2.09 -15.93 11.40
N LEU A 34 -3.38 -16.11 11.60
CA LEU A 34 -4.07 -15.69 12.81
C LEU A 34 -3.57 -16.63 13.92
N MET A 35 -2.82 -16.08 14.86
CA MET A 35 -2.48 -16.84 16.06
C MET A 35 -3.74 -16.96 16.93
N PRO A 36 -3.87 -18.01 17.77
CA PRO A 36 -5.09 -18.25 18.59
C PRO A 36 -5.46 -17.09 19.53
N ASP A 37 -4.52 -16.18 19.76
CA ASP A 37 -4.55 -15.00 20.61
C ASP A 37 -4.81 -13.68 19.85
N ASP A 38 -4.94 -13.73 18.52
CA ASP A 38 -5.47 -12.61 17.74
C ASP A 38 -6.98 -12.51 18.00
N GLY A 39 -7.39 -11.51 18.80
CA GLY A 39 -8.79 -11.16 18.99
C GLY A 39 -9.51 -10.78 17.68
N ASP A 40 -10.77 -10.35 17.77
CA ASP A 40 -11.61 -9.93 16.63
C ASP A 40 -10.79 -9.22 15.52
N PRO A 41 -10.92 -9.60 14.22
CA PRO A 41 -10.21 -8.96 13.09
C PRO A 41 -10.26 -7.42 13.08
N SER A 42 -11.26 -6.80 13.70
CA SER A 42 -11.34 -5.35 13.92
C SER A 42 -10.22 -4.81 14.83
N THR A 43 -9.71 -5.64 15.74
CA THR A 43 -8.60 -5.37 16.67
C THR A 43 -7.24 -5.48 15.98
N THR A 44 -7.09 -6.39 15.02
CA THR A 44 -5.86 -6.59 14.25
C THR A 44 -5.53 -5.37 13.39
N LEU A 45 -6.55 -4.74 12.78
CA LEU A 45 -6.41 -3.49 12.03
C LEU A 45 -6.13 -2.27 12.92
N LYS A 46 -6.46 -2.32 14.22
CA LYS A 46 -6.14 -1.26 15.18
C LYS A 46 -4.74 -1.36 15.78
N GLY A 47 -3.96 -2.36 15.39
CA GLY A 47 -2.77 -2.75 16.14
C GLY A 47 -3.21 -3.45 17.42
N SER A 48 -2.89 -4.73 17.53
CA SER A 48 -2.95 -5.47 18.79
C SER A 48 -2.37 -4.63 19.92
N LYS A 49 -3.15 -4.31 20.96
CA LYS A 49 -2.70 -3.53 22.15
C LYS A 49 -1.45 -4.12 22.86
N PHE A 50 -1.05 -5.33 22.49
CA PHE A 50 0.10 -6.06 23.03
C PHE A 50 1.43 -5.79 22.32
N ASP A 51 1.43 -5.34 21.07
CA ASP A 51 2.64 -5.19 20.27
C ASP A 51 2.58 -3.84 19.55
N ARG A 52 3.39 -2.86 19.96
CA ARG A 52 3.38 -1.46 19.50
C ARG A 52 3.87 -1.29 18.04
N ARG A 53 3.49 -2.21 17.14
CA ARG A 53 3.93 -2.24 15.74
C ARG A 53 2.87 -1.62 14.84
N SER A 54 3.28 -0.68 14.01
CA SER A 54 2.42 -0.05 13.01
C SER A 54 2.12 -1.01 11.85
N THR A 55 1.04 -0.75 11.11
CA THR A 55 0.72 -1.46 9.87
C THR A 55 1.16 -0.63 8.68
N THR A 56 1.97 -1.20 7.79
CA THR A 56 2.29 -0.62 6.48
C THR A 56 1.17 -0.94 5.51
N GLY A 57 0.68 0.08 4.82
CA GLY A 57 -0.31 -0.09 3.77
C GLY A 57 -0.04 0.86 2.61
N TYR A 58 -0.12 0.33 1.39
CA TYR A 58 0.05 1.11 0.17
C TYR A 58 -0.75 0.51 -0.98
N CYS A 59 -0.97 1.35 -1.98
CA CYS A 59 -1.55 0.99 -3.28
C CYS A 59 -0.74 1.65 -4.38
N VAL A 60 -0.50 0.92 -5.47
CA VAL A 60 0.20 1.38 -6.66
C VAL A 60 -0.78 1.41 -7.81
N PHE A 61 -0.82 2.55 -8.50
CA PHE A 61 -1.67 2.77 -9.67
C PHE A 61 -0.81 2.89 -10.92
N PHE A 62 -1.31 2.31 -12.02
CA PHE A 62 -0.73 2.48 -13.35
C PHE A 62 -1.84 2.85 -14.34
N GLY A 63 -1.70 4.01 -15.00
CA GLY A 63 -2.69 4.50 -15.97
C GLY A 63 -4.11 4.65 -15.39
N GLY A 64 -4.24 4.98 -14.10
CA GLY A 64 -5.52 5.09 -13.40
C GLY A 64 -6.09 3.75 -12.87
N ASN A 65 -5.41 2.63 -13.10
CA ASN A 65 -5.84 1.32 -12.60
C ASN A 65 -5.00 0.90 -11.40
N LEU A 66 -5.64 0.35 -10.37
CA LEU A 66 -4.94 -0.28 -9.24
C LEU A 66 -4.24 -1.56 -9.74
N VAL A 67 -2.92 -1.61 -9.61
CA VAL A 67 -2.10 -2.76 -10.07
C VAL A 67 -1.49 -3.57 -8.92
N ALA A 68 -1.21 -2.92 -7.79
CA ALA A 68 -0.70 -3.59 -6.61
C ALA A 68 -1.20 -2.91 -5.34
N TRP A 69 -1.40 -3.68 -4.28
CA TRP A 69 -1.70 -3.17 -2.95
C TRP A 69 -1.13 -4.11 -1.89
N LYS A 70 -0.92 -3.58 -0.69
CA LYS A 70 -0.47 -4.39 0.45
C LYS A 70 -1.00 -3.81 1.74
N SER A 71 -1.29 -4.70 2.67
CA SER A 71 -1.48 -4.39 4.09
C SER A 71 -0.64 -5.40 4.86
N LYS A 72 0.36 -4.92 5.61
CA LYS A 72 1.27 -5.77 6.36
C LYS A 72 1.69 -5.09 7.67
N LYS A 73 1.53 -5.80 8.79
CA LYS A 73 2.07 -5.37 10.09
C LYS A 73 3.60 -5.30 10.00
N GLN A 74 4.19 -4.19 10.44
CA GLN A 74 5.63 -4.00 10.44
C GLN A 74 6.30 -5.01 11.38
N SER A 75 7.44 -5.56 10.97
CA SER A 75 8.21 -6.50 11.79
C SER A 75 8.87 -5.81 12.98
N VAL A 76 9.17 -4.51 12.87
CA VAL A 76 9.84 -3.70 13.88
C VAL A 76 8.86 -2.72 14.51
N VAL A 77 9.01 -2.47 15.82
CA VAL A 77 8.27 -1.42 16.53
C VAL A 77 8.73 -0.05 16.03
N SER A 78 7.78 0.84 15.73
CA SER A 78 8.06 2.23 15.36
C SER A 78 7.93 3.11 16.59
N ARG A 79 8.90 4.01 16.81
CA ARG A 79 8.92 4.94 17.94
C ARG A 79 8.20 6.24 17.63
N SER A 80 7.94 6.52 16.35
CA SER A 80 7.14 7.67 15.90
C SER A 80 6.25 7.30 14.69
N SER A 81 5.23 8.13 14.42
CA SER A 81 4.41 8.00 13.22
C SER A 81 5.21 8.30 11.94
N ALA A 82 6.12 9.27 11.99
CA ALA A 82 7.04 9.57 10.89
C ALA A 82 7.89 8.34 10.53
N GLU A 83 8.32 7.59 11.55
CA GLU A 83 9.11 6.38 11.37
C GLU A 83 8.33 5.28 10.64
N SER A 84 7.09 5.04 11.06
CA SER A 84 6.26 4.04 10.38
C SER A 84 5.89 4.45 8.95
N GLU A 85 5.69 5.73 8.69
CA GLU A 85 5.30 6.27 7.38
C GLU A 85 6.45 6.19 6.37
N TYR A 86 7.67 6.61 6.73
CA TYR A 86 8.78 6.48 5.78
C TYR A 86 9.10 4.99 5.51
N ARG A 87 8.97 4.09 6.50
CA ARG A 87 9.12 2.64 6.27
C ARG A 87 8.10 2.12 5.26
N ALA A 88 6.86 2.63 5.34
CA ALA A 88 5.84 2.34 4.34
C ALA A 88 6.22 2.89 2.97
N MET A 89 6.78 4.10 2.89
CA MET A 89 7.30 4.69 1.65
C MET A 89 8.45 3.88 1.04
N ALA A 90 9.37 3.35 1.84
CA ALA A 90 10.48 2.52 1.38
C ALA A 90 9.96 1.23 0.73
N GLN A 91 9.02 0.56 1.39
CA GLN A 91 8.36 -0.64 0.84
C GLN A 91 7.58 -0.31 -0.45
N ALA A 92 6.86 0.80 -0.50
CA ALA A 92 6.15 1.24 -1.70
C ALA A 92 7.13 1.55 -2.85
N THR A 93 8.29 2.14 -2.55
CA THR A 93 9.36 2.43 -3.52
C THR A 93 9.91 1.14 -4.13
N CYS A 94 10.15 0.10 -3.33
CA CYS A 94 10.57 -1.21 -3.83
C CYS A 94 9.57 -1.80 -4.84
N GLU A 95 8.28 -1.73 -4.54
CA GLU A 95 7.25 -2.24 -5.48
C GLU A 95 7.17 -1.39 -6.74
N ILE A 96 7.32 -0.07 -6.63
CA ILE A 96 7.36 0.83 -7.80
C ILE A 96 8.54 0.44 -8.70
N ILE A 97 9.73 0.21 -8.14
CA ILE A 97 10.90 -0.25 -8.90
C ILE A 97 10.61 -1.59 -9.59
N TRP A 98 10.03 -2.54 -8.85
CA TRP A 98 9.70 -3.86 -9.39
C TRP A 98 8.70 -3.77 -10.55
N ILE A 99 7.64 -2.98 -10.40
CA ILE A 99 6.66 -2.73 -11.47
C ILE A 99 7.32 -2.02 -12.64
N HIS A 100 8.18 -1.03 -12.40
CA HIS A 100 8.90 -0.31 -13.44
C HIS A 100 9.80 -1.25 -14.26
N GLN A 101 10.54 -2.13 -13.59
CA GLN A 101 11.38 -3.16 -14.21
C GLN A 101 10.53 -4.09 -15.09
N LEU A 102 9.43 -4.60 -14.54
CA LEU A 102 8.50 -5.48 -15.26
C LEU A 102 7.92 -4.79 -16.52
N LEU A 103 7.52 -3.52 -16.40
CA LEU A 103 7.01 -2.75 -17.53
C LEU A 103 8.08 -2.55 -18.62
N CYS A 104 9.33 -2.31 -18.21
CA CYS A 104 10.45 -2.19 -19.13
C CYS A 104 10.73 -3.50 -19.88
N GLU A 105 10.64 -4.66 -19.21
CA GLU A 105 10.78 -5.98 -19.83
C GLU A 105 9.67 -6.27 -20.86
N VAL A 106 8.45 -5.79 -20.61
CA VAL A 106 7.32 -5.87 -21.55
C VAL A 106 7.45 -4.86 -22.71
N GLY A 107 8.50 -4.02 -22.71
CA GLY A 107 8.79 -3.05 -23.77
C GLY A 107 8.14 -1.68 -23.59
N MET A 108 7.59 -1.39 -22.41
CA MET A 108 7.03 -0.08 -22.08
C MET A 108 8.10 0.82 -21.49
N LYS A 109 8.32 1.99 -22.09
CA LYS A 109 9.22 3.01 -21.54
C LYS A 109 8.44 3.95 -20.63
N CYS A 110 8.70 3.89 -19.33
CA CYS A 110 8.20 4.87 -18.37
C CYS A 110 9.15 6.07 -18.34
N THR A 111 8.80 7.16 -19.01
CA THR A 111 9.61 8.39 -19.08
C THR A 111 9.36 9.37 -17.94
N MET A 112 8.31 9.15 -17.14
CA MET A 112 7.93 10.02 -16.03
C MET A 112 8.18 9.34 -14.69
N PRO A 113 8.68 10.09 -13.67
CA PRO A 113 8.84 9.57 -12.32
C PRO A 113 7.49 9.14 -11.74
N ALA A 114 7.48 8.03 -11.01
CA ALA A 114 6.31 7.57 -10.26
C ALA A 114 6.04 8.51 -9.08
N LYS A 115 4.81 9.01 -8.96
CA LYS A 115 4.42 9.89 -7.84
C LYS A 115 4.07 9.07 -6.60
N LEU A 116 4.86 9.22 -5.54
CA LEU A 116 4.64 8.59 -4.24
C LEU A 116 3.99 9.60 -3.29
N TRP A 117 2.75 9.33 -2.87
CA TRP A 117 1.97 10.24 -2.02
C TRP A 117 2.03 9.82 -0.54
N CYS A 118 2.36 10.75 0.34
CA CYS A 118 2.39 10.55 1.80
C CYS A 118 1.64 11.69 2.51
N ASP A 119 0.93 11.38 3.58
CA ASP A 119 0.18 12.36 4.38
C ASP A 119 0.94 12.88 5.60
N ASN A 120 2.13 12.35 5.86
CA ASN A 120 2.99 12.78 6.95
C ASN A 120 4.11 13.71 6.43
N GLN A 121 3.93 15.01 6.66
CA GLN A 121 4.92 16.02 6.29
C GLN A 121 6.27 15.78 6.94
N ALA A 122 6.31 15.28 8.19
CA ALA A 122 7.58 14.98 8.86
C ALA A 122 8.35 13.88 8.11
N ALA A 123 7.67 12.84 7.63
CA ALA A 123 8.29 11.79 6.82
C ALA A 123 8.83 12.33 5.48
N LEU A 124 8.05 13.20 4.81
CA LEU A 124 8.48 13.86 3.57
C LEU A 124 9.72 14.75 3.79
N HIS A 125 9.75 15.50 4.89
CA HIS A 125 10.89 16.35 5.24
C HIS A 125 12.14 15.53 5.57
N ILE A 126 12.00 14.37 6.23
CA ILE A 126 13.12 13.47 6.52
C ILE A 126 13.71 12.91 5.22
N VAL A 127 12.87 12.51 4.26
CA VAL A 127 13.32 12.03 2.95
C VAL A 127 14.04 13.15 2.18
N ALA A 128 13.47 14.35 2.16
CA ALA A 128 13.99 15.49 1.41
C ALA A 128 15.27 16.11 2.01
N ASN A 129 15.53 15.97 3.31
CA ASN A 129 16.63 16.65 3.98
C ASN A 129 17.80 15.69 4.29
N PRO A 130 18.99 15.87 3.64
CA PRO A 130 20.16 15.01 3.86
C PRO A 130 20.82 15.18 5.24
N VAL A 131 20.48 16.23 5.99
CA VAL A 131 21.12 16.58 7.28
C VAL A 131 20.47 15.89 8.48
N TYR A 132 19.28 15.28 8.31
CA TYR A 132 18.64 14.53 9.39
C TYR A 132 19.33 13.17 9.58
N HIS A 133 20.20 13.09 10.58
CA HIS A 133 20.82 11.85 11.05
C HIS A 133 20.04 11.33 12.27
N GLU A 134 19.10 10.42 12.06
CA GLU A 134 18.56 9.63 13.18
C GLU A 134 19.56 8.54 13.58
N ARG A 135 19.70 8.31 14.90
CA ARG A 135 20.72 7.44 15.52
C ARG A 135 20.58 5.93 15.25
N THR A 136 19.74 5.50 14.30
CA THR A 136 19.42 4.08 14.13
C THR A 136 19.71 3.64 12.69
N LYS A 137 20.78 2.85 12.50
CA LYS A 137 21.31 2.43 11.18
C LYS A 137 20.28 1.90 10.18
N HIS A 138 19.25 1.18 10.63
CA HIS A 138 18.22 0.62 9.73
C HIS A 138 17.23 1.68 9.22
N ILE A 139 17.06 2.78 9.95
CA ILE A 139 16.25 3.94 9.55
C ILE A 139 16.99 4.76 8.49
N GLU A 140 18.31 4.84 8.63
CA GLU A 140 19.18 5.56 7.70
C GLU A 140 19.21 4.93 6.30
N VAL A 141 19.23 3.59 6.22
CA VAL A 141 19.27 2.86 4.94
C VAL A 141 18.00 3.10 4.11
N ASP A 142 16.83 3.02 4.72
CA ASP A 142 15.55 3.26 4.02
C ASP A 142 15.45 4.71 3.51
N CYS A 143 15.96 5.68 4.28
CA CYS A 143 15.98 7.09 3.88
C CYS A 143 16.92 7.34 2.69
N HIS A 144 18.14 6.81 2.76
CA HIS A 144 19.10 6.90 1.64
C HIS A 144 18.57 6.20 0.40
N PHE A 145 17.93 5.05 0.55
CA PHE A 145 17.32 4.32 -0.56
C PHE A 145 16.24 5.13 -1.27
N ILE A 146 15.26 5.68 -0.55
CA ILE A 146 14.21 6.50 -1.19
C ILE A 146 14.84 7.73 -1.86
N ARG A 147 15.82 8.37 -1.22
CA ARG A 147 16.50 9.56 -1.75
C ARG A 147 17.23 9.26 -3.05
N GLU A 148 17.99 8.17 -3.10
CA GLU A 148 18.66 7.70 -4.31
C GLU A 148 17.67 7.56 -5.46
N LYS A 149 16.47 7.01 -5.19
CA LYS A 149 15.42 6.87 -6.22
C LYS A 149 14.74 8.17 -6.64
N ILE A 150 14.79 9.19 -5.78
CA ILE A 150 14.38 10.55 -6.15
C ILE A 150 15.44 11.20 -7.04
N GLU A 151 16.72 11.06 -6.69
CA GLU A 151 17.85 11.59 -7.48
C GLU A 151 17.97 10.92 -8.86
N GLU A 152 17.68 9.62 -8.94
CA GLU A 152 17.57 8.87 -10.21
C GLU A 152 16.37 9.28 -11.07
N ASN A 153 15.51 10.21 -10.61
CA ASN A 153 14.24 10.58 -11.24
C ASN A 153 13.29 9.38 -11.47
N LEU A 154 13.38 8.34 -10.64
CA LEU A 154 12.48 7.21 -10.70
C LEU A 154 11.19 7.49 -9.90
N VAL A 155 11.33 8.16 -8.76
CA VAL A 155 10.23 8.46 -7.84
C VAL A 155 10.19 9.94 -7.49
N PHE A 156 8.99 10.50 -7.41
CA PHE A 156 8.75 11.86 -6.93
C PHE A 156 7.82 11.79 -5.72
N THR A 157 8.23 12.35 -4.58
CA THR A 157 7.42 12.37 -3.36
C THR A 157 6.51 13.59 -3.31
N GLY A 158 5.22 13.40 -2.96
CA GLY A 158 4.24 14.46 -2.83
C GLY A 158 3.41 14.36 -1.55
N TYR A 159 2.96 15.51 -1.05
CA TYR A 159 2.05 15.58 0.09
C TYR A 159 0.60 15.36 -0.35
N VAL A 160 -0.13 14.51 0.38
CA VAL A 160 -1.58 14.33 0.26
C VAL A 160 -2.24 14.59 1.62
N LYS A 161 -3.44 15.16 1.64
CA LYS A 161 -4.17 15.30 2.91
C LYS A 161 -4.58 13.91 3.43
N THR A 162 -4.52 13.68 4.74
CA THR A 162 -4.91 12.38 5.35
C THR A 162 -6.30 11.90 4.92
N GLY A 163 -7.26 12.81 4.73
CA GLY A 163 -8.60 12.45 4.26
C GLY A 163 -8.66 11.91 2.82
N GLU A 164 -7.61 12.13 2.03
CA GLU A 164 -7.50 11.69 0.64
C GLU A 164 -6.47 10.56 0.44
N GLN A 165 -5.76 10.18 1.50
CA GLN A 165 -4.72 9.15 1.47
C GLN A 165 -5.36 7.77 1.29
N LEU A 166 -5.22 7.21 0.08
CA LEU A 166 -5.77 5.90 -0.26
C LEU A 166 -5.12 4.76 0.54
N GLY A 167 -3.89 4.95 1.03
CA GLY A 167 -3.20 4.00 1.90
C GLY A 167 -3.94 3.71 3.21
N ASP A 168 -4.78 4.64 3.69
CA ASP A 168 -5.46 4.54 4.98
C ASP A 168 -6.43 3.35 5.07
N ILE A 169 -7.02 2.93 3.95
CA ILE A 169 -7.90 1.75 3.91
C ILE A 169 -7.14 0.46 4.28
N PHE A 170 -5.82 0.43 4.07
CA PHE A 170 -4.98 -0.74 4.35
C PHE A 170 -4.36 -0.72 5.75
N THR A 171 -4.38 0.42 6.44
CA THR A 171 -3.70 0.60 7.73
C THR A 171 -4.64 0.92 8.89
N LYS A 172 -5.83 1.44 8.61
CA LYS A 172 -6.78 1.93 9.63
C LYS A 172 -8.12 1.22 9.54
N ALA A 173 -8.71 0.95 10.70
CA ALA A 173 -10.12 0.58 10.80
C ALA A 173 -10.99 1.83 10.55
N LEU A 174 -11.42 2.02 9.30
CA LEU A 174 -12.26 3.13 8.87
C LEU A 174 -13.75 2.82 9.07
N ASN A 175 -14.58 3.87 9.16
CA ASN A 175 -16.03 3.71 9.19
C ASN A 175 -16.57 3.33 7.79
N GLY A 176 -17.76 2.72 7.74
CA GLY A 176 -18.35 2.20 6.50
C GLY A 176 -18.40 3.23 5.36
N THR A 177 -18.77 4.48 5.65
CA THR A 177 -18.81 5.57 4.65
C THR A 177 -17.44 5.89 4.06
N ARG A 178 -16.36 5.88 4.86
CA ARG A 178 -15.01 6.08 4.33
C ARG A 178 -14.51 4.89 3.56
N VAL A 179 -14.83 3.66 4.01
CA VAL A 179 -14.51 2.45 3.26
C VAL A 179 -15.16 2.51 1.88
N GLU A 180 -16.44 2.83 1.80
CA GLU A 180 -17.16 2.98 0.52
C GLU A 180 -16.54 4.06 -0.37
N TYR A 181 -16.22 5.23 0.20
CA TYR A 181 -15.52 6.30 -0.52
C TYR A 181 -14.18 5.82 -1.11
N PHE A 182 -13.37 5.11 -0.33
CA PHE A 182 -12.09 4.59 -0.80
C PHE A 182 -12.24 3.43 -1.78
N CYS A 183 -13.22 2.53 -1.60
CA CYS A 183 -13.55 1.47 -2.55
C CYS A 183 -13.92 2.06 -3.92
N ASN A 184 -14.75 3.09 -3.94
CA ASN A 184 -15.13 3.80 -5.17
C ASN A 184 -13.92 4.45 -5.84
N LYS A 185 -13.04 5.09 -5.05
CA LYS A 185 -11.83 5.75 -5.57
C LYS A 185 -10.75 4.78 -6.04
N LEU A 186 -10.71 3.56 -5.47
CA LEU A 186 -9.86 2.44 -5.90
C LEU A 186 -10.41 1.76 -7.17
N GLY A 187 -11.62 2.09 -7.62
CA GLY A 187 -12.27 1.42 -8.73
C GLY A 187 -12.66 -0.02 -8.40
N MET A 188 -12.86 -0.35 -7.12
CA MET A 188 -13.29 -1.70 -6.73
C MET A 188 -14.73 -1.93 -7.17
N ILE A 189 -14.91 -2.92 -8.04
CA ILE A 189 -16.24 -3.32 -8.54
C ILE A 189 -16.69 -4.54 -7.76
N ASN A 190 -17.93 -4.52 -7.28
CA ASN A 190 -18.57 -5.73 -6.79
C ASN A 190 -18.81 -6.68 -7.96
N ILE A 191 -18.01 -7.75 -8.04
CA ILE A 191 -18.10 -8.75 -9.11
C ILE A 191 -19.43 -9.52 -9.11
N TYR A 192 -20.18 -9.49 -7.99
CA TYR A 192 -21.50 -10.10 -7.84
C TYR A 192 -22.66 -9.14 -8.11
N ALA A 193 -22.40 -7.86 -8.33
CA ALA A 193 -23.46 -6.91 -8.67
C ALA A 193 -24.02 -7.26 -10.07
N PRO A 194 -25.36 -7.28 -10.23
CA PRO A 194 -25.99 -7.46 -11.54
C PRO A 194 -25.51 -6.35 -12.48
N ALA A 195 -25.30 -6.73 -13.75
CA ALA A 195 -24.83 -5.85 -14.81
C ALA A 195 -25.86 -4.76 -15.17
#